data_AF-A0A1R4HSE2-F1
#
_entry.id   AF-A0A1R4HSE2-F1
#
_cell.length_a   1.000
_cell.length_b   1.000
_cell.length_c   1.000
_cell.angle_alpha   90.00
_cell.angle_beta   90.00
_cell.angle_gamma   90.00
#
_symmetry.space_group_name_H-M   'P 1'
#
loop_
_entity.id
_entity.type
_entity.pdbx_description
1 polymer ?
#
loop_
_entity_poly.entity_id
_entity_poly.type
_entity_poly.pdbx_seq_one_letter_code
_entity_poly.pdbx_strand_id
1 'polypeptide(L)'
;MLEYREADSRLDPSNWVSRAEADGPVEVQAGASGSIPLAISVPNTSHDGDYPLGLVVTDDISGRTLHLPLLLRIPGDDRNTQLEATTTLSLDGVSTWPLTPIRSESRYELRNTGTTVVTGALEIDVTTLFSHSSQAAVLEDLVVLPGDTLSGSSRDAVQVIGVAAPSLRFVAGGWETTGQDPAGGWEQRFVGDTTPAIPLLALVTLAIVVLGAGAVWTFIKRRANHHAQPTSGA
;
A
#
# COMPACT_ATOMS: atom_id res chain seq x y z
N MET A 1 6.71 -3.05 -9.56
CA MET A 1 6.84 -1.78 -10.30
C MET A 1 5.87 -0.79 -9.67
N LEU A 2 6.34 0.41 -9.31
CA LEU A 2 5.52 1.48 -8.76
C LEU A 2 4.97 2.33 -9.90
N GLU A 3 3.73 2.76 -9.75
CA GLU A 3 3.08 3.71 -10.64
C GLU A 3 2.44 4.80 -9.79
N TYR A 4 2.88 6.03 -10.01
CA TYR A 4 2.35 7.20 -9.36
C TYR A 4 1.25 7.79 -10.24
N ARG A 5 0.10 8.09 -9.62
CA ARG A 5 -1.01 8.78 -10.25
C ARG A 5 -1.24 10.09 -9.53
N GLU A 6 -1.01 11.17 -10.27
CA GLU A 6 -1.23 12.54 -9.79
C GLU A 6 -2.72 12.75 -9.43
N ALA A 7 -2.94 13.52 -8.38
CA ALA A 7 -4.28 13.96 -7.98
C ALA A 7 -5.00 14.68 -9.13
N ASP A 8 -6.30 14.44 -9.30
CA ASP A 8 -7.20 15.23 -10.18
C ASP A 8 -7.44 16.67 -9.66
N SER A 9 -6.50 17.24 -8.90
CA SER A 9 -6.66 18.52 -8.21
C SER A 9 -6.95 19.66 -9.18
N ARG A 10 -8.02 20.42 -8.88
CA ARG A 10 -8.47 21.60 -9.65
C ARG A 10 -7.71 22.88 -9.33
N LEU A 11 -6.78 22.85 -8.37
CA LEU A 11 -6.06 24.03 -7.90
C LEU A 11 -4.66 24.07 -8.51
N ASP A 12 -4.30 25.22 -9.08
CA ASP A 12 -2.99 25.49 -9.67
C ASP A 12 -2.18 26.44 -8.76
N PRO A 13 -1.50 25.91 -7.72
CA PRO A 13 -0.75 26.72 -6.77
C PRO A 13 0.47 27.41 -7.38
N SER A 14 0.85 27.07 -8.62
CA SER A 14 1.97 27.72 -9.32
C SER A 14 1.74 29.22 -9.49
N ASN A 15 0.49 29.66 -9.62
CA ASN A 15 0.14 31.07 -9.74
C ASN A 15 0.14 31.83 -8.40
N TRP A 16 0.31 31.13 -7.28
CA TRP A 16 0.34 31.75 -5.94
C TRP A 16 1.75 32.14 -5.54
N VAL A 17 2.76 31.59 -6.20
CA VAL A 17 4.16 31.86 -5.91
C VAL A 17 4.78 32.54 -7.13
N SER A 18 5.29 33.75 -6.92
CA SER A 18 5.98 34.52 -7.95
C SER A 18 7.34 34.94 -7.44
N ARG A 19 8.25 35.31 -8.34
CA ARG A 19 9.50 35.94 -7.91
C ARG A 19 9.20 37.37 -7.45
N ALA A 20 9.67 37.73 -6.26
CA ALA A 20 9.47 39.06 -5.72
C ALA A 20 10.23 40.12 -6.54
N GLU A 21 9.53 41.21 -6.88
CA GLU A 21 10.11 42.49 -7.32
C GLU A 21 11.10 42.44 -8.51
N ALA A 22 10.96 41.46 -9.39
CA ALA A 22 11.79 41.42 -10.59
C ALA A 22 11.08 40.74 -11.76
N ASP A 23 11.12 41.38 -12.92
CA ASP A 23 10.84 40.79 -14.24
C ASP A 23 12.18 40.43 -14.93
N GLY A 24 12.26 39.27 -15.61
CA GLY A 24 13.45 38.85 -16.39
C GLY A 24 14.35 37.78 -15.74
N PRO A 25 15.52 37.44 -16.29
CA PRO A 25 16.44 36.45 -15.70
C PRO A 25 17.16 36.99 -14.45
N VAL A 26 17.64 36.10 -13.57
CA VAL A 26 18.55 36.47 -12.48
C VAL A 26 19.97 36.32 -12.98
N GLU A 27 20.74 37.41 -13.01
CA GLU A 27 22.14 37.37 -13.37
C GLU A 27 23.00 36.98 -12.16
N VAL A 28 23.77 35.89 -12.29
CA VAL A 28 24.72 35.45 -11.27
C VAL A 28 26.11 35.40 -11.89
N GLN A 29 27.03 36.20 -11.33
CA GLN A 29 28.43 36.23 -11.78
C GLN A 29 29.14 34.90 -11.49
N ALA A 30 30.14 34.57 -12.31
CA ALA A 30 30.92 33.35 -12.13
C ALA A 30 31.58 33.30 -10.75
N GLY A 31 31.36 32.21 -10.01
CA GLY A 31 31.88 32.03 -8.65
C GLY A 31 31.10 32.79 -7.56
N ALA A 32 30.05 33.52 -7.90
CA ALA A 32 29.17 34.19 -6.95
C ALA A 32 27.99 33.30 -6.56
N SER A 33 27.34 33.68 -5.45
CA SER A 33 26.07 33.10 -5.00
C SER A 33 24.96 34.14 -5.17
N GLY A 34 23.76 33.71 -5.51
CA GLY A 34 22.58 34.57 -5.63
C GLY A 34 21.42 34.06 -4.79
N SER A 35 20.47 34.94 -4.50
CA SER A 35 19.20 34.61 -3.85
C SER A 35 18.04 34.89 -4.79
N ILE A 36 17.06 33.99 -4.84
CA ILE A 36 15.82 34.17 -5.60
C ILE A 36 14.69 34.40 -4.58
N PRO A 37 14.31 35.65 -4.27
CA PRO A 37 13.22 35.91 -3.35
C PRO A 37 11.89 35.50 -3.98
N LEU A 38 11.07 34.76 -3.24
CA LEU A 38 9.74 34.33 -3.66
C LEU A 38 8.68 35.10 -2.87
N ALA A 39 7.71 35.68 -3.57
CA ALA A 39 6.51 36.27 -3.02
C ALA A 39 5.36 35.28 -3.12
N ILE A 40 4.69 35.03 -1.99
CA ILE A 40 3.57 34.10 -1.88
C ILE A 40 2.29 34.93 -1.71
N SER A 41 1.35 34.77 -2.63
CA SER A 41 0.03 35.41 -2.64
C SER A 41 -1.04 34.32 -2.75
N VAL A 42 -1.50 33.85 -1.60
CA VAL A 42 -2.53 32.80 -1.50
C VAL A 42 -3.92 33.40 -1.71
N PRO A 43 -4.76 32.86 -2.61
CA PRO A 43 -6.15 33.29 -2.76
C PRO A 43 -6.98 33.04 -1.50
N ASN A 44 -7.94 33.92 -1.22
CA ASN A 44 -8.85 33.77 -0.09
C ASN A 44 -9.81 32.56 -0.19
N THR A 45 -9.84 31.89 -1.34
CA THR A 45 -10.60 30.66 -1.59
C THR A 45 -9.80 29.40 -1.29
N SER A 46 -8.52 29.52 -0.94
CA SER A 46 -7.69 28.38 -0.56
C SER A 46 -8.07 27.86 0.83
N HIS A 47 -7.78 26.59 1.06
CA HIS A 47 -8.05 25.93 2.33
C HIS A 47 -6.74 25.59 3.03
N ASP A 48 -6.83 25.27 4.31
CA ASP A 48 -5.67 24.85 5.08
C ASP A 48 -5.15 23.51 4.56
N GLY A 49 -3.85 23.39 4.37
CA GLY A 49 -3.27 22.20 3.77
C GLY A 49 -1.89 22.42 3.16
N ASP A 50 -1.38 21.37 2.54
CA ASP A 50 -0.14 21.42 1.78
C ASP A 50 -0.40 21.33 0.29
N TYR A 51 0.31 22.17 -0.46
CA TYR A 51 0.18 22.30 -1.90
C TYR A 51 1.55 22.04 -2.52
N PRO A 52 1.69 20.98 -3.34
CA PRO A 52 2.94 20.72 -4.03
C PRO A 52 3.18 21.76 -5.13
N LEU A 53 4.43 22.19 -5.26
CA LEU A 53 4.88 23.02 -6.38
C LEU A 53 6.33 22.67 -6.72
N GLY A 54 6.79 23.13 -7.88
CA GLY A 54 8.17 22.94 -8.31
C GLY A 54 8.79 24.27 -8.69
N LEU A 55 9.98 24.57 -8.16
CA LEU A 55 10.81 25.64 -8.69
C LEU A 55 11.69 25.06 -9.80
N VAL A 56 11.49 25.60 -11.00
CA VAL A 56 12.29 25.26 -12.17
C VAL A 56 13.27 26.39 -12.40
N VAL A 57 14.57 26.09 -12.30
CA VAL A 57 15.65 27.04 -12.58
C VAL A 57 16.34 26.59 -13.86
N THR A 58 16.28 27.42 -14.88
CA THR A 58 16.98 27.17 -16.14
C THR A 58 18.15 28.12 -16.26
N ASP A 59 19.34 27.58 -16.44
CA ASP A 59 20.52 28.34 -16.85
C ASP A 59 20.44 28.58 -18.36
N ASP A 60 20.27 29.84 -18.75
CA ASP A 60 20.09 30.25 -20.14
C ASP A 60 21.37 30.05 -20.98
N ILE A 61 22.56 30.04 -20.35
CA ILE A 61 23.84 29.86 -21.05
C ILE A 61 24.10 28.39 -21.34
N SER A 62 23.95 27.53 -20.33
CA SER A 62 24.23 26.09 -20.47
C SER A 62 23.01 25.27 -20.92
N GLY A 63 21.82 25.85 -20.89
CA GLY A 63 20.55 25.16 -21.16
C GLY A 63 20.18 24.12 -20.08
N ARG A 64 20.89 24.10 -18.95
CA ARG A 64 20.62 23.14 -17.86
C ARG A 64 19.41 23.59 -17.05
N THR A 65 18.52 22.63 -16.80
CA THR A 65 17.35 22.83 -15.95
C THR A 65 17.53 22.07 -14.64
N LEU A 66 17.27 22.75 -13.53
CA LEU A 66 17.18 22.20 -12.20
C LEU A 66 15.72 22.22 -11.74
N HIS A 67 15.24 21.09 -11.24
CA HIS A 67 13.91 20.96 -10.65
C HIS A 67 14.06 20.82 -9.14
N LEU A 68 13.48 21.76 -8.40
CA LEU A 68 13.50 21.80 -6.95
C LEU A 68 12.05 21.60 -6.46
N PRO A 69 11.72 20.46 -5.82
CA PRO A 69 10.40 20.26 -5.25
C PRO A 69 10.22 21.24 -4.09
N LEU A 70 9.05 21.87 -4.05
CA LEU A 70 8.65 22.82 -3.02
C LEU A 70 7.28 22.40 -2.47
N LEU A 71 7.05 22.75 -1.21
CA LEU A 71 5.78 22.51 -0.53
C LEU A 71 5.29 23.83 0.05
N LEU A 72 4.18 24.33 -0.47
CA LEU A 72 3.50 25.48 0.12
C LEU A 72 2.54 24.99 1.19
N ARG A 73 2.75 25.47 2.41
CA ARG A 73 1.93 25.12 3.56
C ARG A 73 1.03 26.30 3.94
N ILE A 74 -0.28 26.10 3.85
CA ILE A 74 -1.28 27.01 4.41
C ILE A 74 -1.61 26.48 5.81
N PRO A 75 -1.22 27.19 6.88
CA PRO A 75 -1.50 26.76 8.24
C PRO A 75 -2.98 26.95 8.58
N GLY A 76 -3.50 26.11 9.47
CA GLY A 76 -4.82 26.25 10.06
C GLY A 76 -5.31 24.94 10.68
N ASP A 77 -6.53 24.96 11.23
CA ASP A 77 -7.05 23.90 12.10
C ASP A 77 -7.65 22.72 11.33
N ASP A 78 -8.02 22.91 10.06
CA ASP A 78 -8.63 21.87 9.22
C ASP A 78 -7.60 20.93 8.57
N ARG A 79 -6.32 21.07 8.94
CA ARG A 79 -5.23 20.23 8.44
C ARG A 79 -5.33 18.83 9.02
N ASN A 80 -5.35 17.82 8.15
CA ASN A 80 -5.41 16.42 8.57
C ASN A 80 -4.53 15.52 7.71
N THR A 81 -4.13 14.39 8.32
CA THR A 81 -3.44 13.28 7.65
C THR A 81 -4.43 12.13 7.54
N GLN A 82 -4.83 11.76 6.33
CA GLN A 82 -5.73 10.63 6.11
C GLN A 82 -5.26 9.82 4.91
N LEU A 83 -4.99 8.53 5.14
CA LEU A 83 -4.68 7.58 4.09
C LEU A 83 -5.80 6.55 3.96
N GLU A 84 -6.11 6.22 2.72
CA GLU A 84 -6.96 5.11 2.33
C GLU A 84 -6.15 4.14 1.47
N ALA A 85 -6.33 2.84 1.65
CA ALA A 85 -5.65 1.88 0.81
C ALA A 85 -6.56 0.73 0.41
N THR A 86 -6.40 0.28 -0.83
CA THR A 86 -6.98 -0.95 -1.34
C THR A 86 -5.85 -1.90 -1.69
N THR A 87 -5.97 -3.17 -1.30
CA THR A 87 -5.01 -4.20 -1.68
C THR A 87 -5.71 -5.50 -2.06
N THR A 88 -5.17 -6.16 -3.09
CA THR A 88 -5.66 -7.43 -3.62
C THR A 88 -4.49 -8.40 -3.75
N LEU A 89 -4.78 -9.69 -3.57
CA LEU A 89 -3.79 -10.77 -3.58
C LEU A 89 -4.19 -11.84 -4.59
N SER A 90 -3.30 -12.08 -5.54
CA SER A 90 -3.36 -13.25 -6.43
C SER A 90 -2.32 -14.29 -5.98
N LEU A 91 -2.71 -15.56 -5.98
CA LEU A 91 -1.85 -16.69 -5.68
C LEU A 91 -1.80 -17.62 -6.89
N ASP A 92 -0.60 -17.86 -7.41
CA ASP A 92 -0.36 -18.77 -8.54
C ASP A 92 0.56 -19.93 -8.13
N GLY A 93 0.03 -21.14 -8.29
CA GLY A 93 0.69 -22.39 -7.96
C GLY A 93 -0.12 -23.30 -7.06
N VAL A 94 0.47 -24.44 -6.71
CA VAL A 94 -0.16 -25.46 -5.87
C VAL A 94 0.57 -25.52 -4.54
N SER A 95 -0.16 -25.33 -3.45
CA SER A 95 0.32 -25.67 -2.10
C SER A 95 0.37 -27.19 -1.96
N THR A 96 1.54 -27.75 -1.68
CA THR A 96 1.70 -29.18 -1.37
C THR A 96 2.15 -29.36 0.08
N TRP A 97 2.16 -30.60 0.58
CA TRP A 97 2.76 -30.94 1.87
C TRP A 97 4.08 -31.70 1.64
N PRO A 98 5.20 -31.29 2.26
CA PRO A 98 5.39 -30.09 3.09
C PRO A 98 5.18 -28.79 2.30
N LEU A 99 4.88 -27.68 2.99
CA LEU A 99 4.51 -26.42 2.35
C LEU A 99 5.56 -25.95 1.35
N THR A 100 5.18 -25.98 0.08
CA THR A 100 5.95 -25.40 -1.00
C THR A 100 5.59 -23.92 -1.16
N PRO A 101 6.57 -23.02 -1.33
CA PRO A 101 6.28 -21.63 -1.65
C PRO A 101 5.45 -21.50 -2.92
N ILE A 102 4.46 -20.62 -2.89
CA ILE A 102 3.54 -20.30 -4.00
C ILE A 102 3.87 -18.88 -4.44
N ARG A 103 3.75 -18.59 -5.74
CA ARG A 103 3.94 -17.22 -6.21
C ARG A 103 2.75 -16.39 -5.78
N SER A 104 3.01 -15.34 -5.01
CA SER A 104 2.02 -14.30 -4.71
C SER A 104 2.30 -13.05 -5.53
N GLU A 105 1.23 -12.42 -6.01
CA GLU A 105 1.25 -11.08 -6.53
C GLU A 105 0.25 -10.23 -5.75
N SER A 106 0.77 -9.26 -5.00
CA SER A 106 -0.02 -8.28 -4.26
C SER A 106 -0.08 -6.99 -5.06
N ARG A 107 -1.28 -6.56 -5.45
CA ARG A 107 -1.50 -5.23 -6.03
C ARG A 107 -2.06 -4.31 -4.96
N TYR A 108 -1.58 -3.08 -4.93
CA TYR A 108 -2.02 -2.08 -3.97
C TYR A 108 -2.23 -0.71 -4.60
N GLU A 109 -3.09 0.05 -3.94
CA GLU A 109 -3.39 1.43 -4.21
C GLU A 109 -3.48 2.14 -2.85
N LEU A 110 -2.65 3.16 -2.64
CA LEU A 110 -2.59 3.98 -1.44
C LEU A 110 -2.91 5.41 -1.86
N ARG A 111 -3.96 5.98 -1.30
CA ARG A 111 -4.43 7.33 -1.59
C ARG A 111 -4.35 8.20 -0.35
N ASN A 112 -3.82 9.40 -0.51
CA ASN A 112 -3.91 10.41 0.53
C ASN A 112 -5.20 11.23 0.32
N THR A 113 -6.19 10.99 1.17
CA THR A 113 -7.47 11.72 1.16
C THR A 113 -7.48 12.90 2.12
N GLY A 114 -6.38 13.11 2.86
CA GLY A 114 -6.21 14.25 3.74
C GLY A 114 -5.74 15.50 3.01
N THR A 115 -5.51 16.57 3.78
CA THR A 115 -5.06 17.88 3.31
C THR A 115 -3.56 18.12 3.48
N THR A 116 -2.84 17.16 4.05
CA THR A 116 -1.40 17.28 4.33
C THR A 116 -0.55 16.22 3.65
N VAL A 117 0.69 16.56 3.31
CA VAL A 117 1.62 15.59 2.74
C VAL A 117 2.00 14.54 3.79
N VAL A 118 2.03 13.28 3.37
CA VAL A 118 2.48 12.19 4.24
C VAL A 118 3.80 11.65 3.73
N THR A 119 4.77 11.49 4.65
CA THR A 119 6.08 10.90 4.35
C THR A 119 6.36 9.72 5.26
N GLY A 120 6.97 8.66 4.72
CA GLY A 120 7.23 7.46 5.50
C GLY A 120 7.61 6.25 4.68
N ALA A 121 7.43 5.07 5.27
CA ALA A 121 7.68 3.79 4.63
C ALA A 121 6.36 3.02 4.43
N LEU A 122 6.24 2.34 3.29
CA LEU A 122 5.17 1.40 3.01
C LEU A 122 5.74 -0.02 3.04
N GLU A 123 5.21 -0.83 3.93
CA GLU A 123 5.49 -2.25 4.02
C GLU A 123 4.31 -3.04 3.44
N ILE A 124 4.65 -4.06 2.66
CA ILE A 124 3.69 -4.94 2.00
C ILE A 124 3.95 -6.34 2.50
N ASP A 125 2.93 -6.90 3.14
CA ASP A 125 2.96 -8.17 3.82
C ASP A 125 1.87 -9.09 3.29
N VAL A 126 2.08 -10.40 3.42
CA VAL A 126 1.02 -11.40 3.23
C VAL A 126 0.79 -12.10 4.56
N THR A 127 -0.39 -11.87 5.14
CA THR A 127 -0.80 -12.47 6.42
C THR A 127 -1.52 -13.79 6.16
N THR A 128 -1.15 -14.85 6.87
CA THR A 128 -1.76 -16.19 6.78
C THR A 128 -2.54 -16.56 8.05
N LEU A 129 -3.31 -17.65 8.02
CA LEU A 129 -4.17 -18.13 9.15
C LEU A 129 -3.46 -18.28 10.51
N PHE A 130 -2.14 -18.39 10.54
CA PHE A 130 -1.36 -18.54 11.77
C PHE A 130 -0.52 -17.28 12.08
N SER A 131 -0.94 -16.12 11.59
CA SER A 131 -0.26 -14.84 11.74
C SER A 131 1.21 -14.87 11.31
N HIS A 132 1.60 -15.82 10.46
CA HIS A 132 2.89 -15.77 9.79
C HIS A 132 2.75 -14.70 8.71
N SER A 133 3.50 -13.62 8.89
CA SER A 133 3.69 -12.56 7.90
C SER A 133 4.96 -12.89 7.13
N SER A 134 4.84 -13.05 5.81
CA SER A 134 6.00 -12.93 4.93
C SER A 134 6.04 -11.50 4.45
N GLN A 135 7.11 -10.78 4.80
CA GLN A 135 7.34 -9.44 4.29
C GLN A 135 7.71 -9.55 2.81
N ALA A 136 6.81 -9.09 1.96
CA ALA A 136 6.95 -9.22 0.51
C ALA A 136 7.77 -8.06 -0.09
N ALA A 137 7.63 -6.86 0.47
CA ALA A 137 8.41 -5.68 0.05
C ALA A 137 8.35 -4.55 1.08
N VAL A 138 9.39 -3.73 1.11
CA VAL A 138 9.45 -2.46 1.84
C VAL A 138 9.82 -1.36 0.86
N LEU A 139 9.11 -0.25 0.95
CA LEU A 139 9.35 0.97 0.18
C LEU A 139 9.63 2.10 1.17
N GLU A 140 10.88 2.50 1.25
CA GLU A 140 11.35 3.58 2.11
C GLU A 140 11.21 4.94 1.41
N ASP A 141 11.24 6.02 2.20
CA ASP A 141 11.24 7.42 1.73
C ASP A 141 10.11 7.78 0.76
N LEU A 142 8.92 7.22 0.98
CA LEU A 142 7.74 7.55 0.20
C LEU A 142 7.19 8.92 0.60
N VAL A 143 6.75 9.67 -0.41
CA VAL A 143 6.02 10.93 -0.27
C VAL A 143 4.69 10.77 -0.99
N VAL A 144 3.58 11.02 -0.28
CA VAL A 144 2.23 10.95 -0.85
C VAL A 144 1.55 12.31 -0.62
N LEU A 145 1.36 13.08 -1.69
CA LEU A 145 0.80 14.43 -1.59
C LEU A 145 -0.73 14.37 -1.44
N PRO A 146 -1.37 15.42 -0.93
CA PRO A 146 -2.81 15.48 -0.81
C PRO A 146 -3.53 15.20 -2.13
N GLY A 147 -4.46 14.25 -2.11
CA GLY A 147 -5.24 13.85 -3.28
C GLY A 147 -4.56 12.81 -4.19
N ASP A 148 -3.26 12.57 -4.03
CA ASP A 148 -2.51 11.63 -4.86
C ASP A 148 -2.84 10.18 -4.55
N THR A 149 -2.60 9.35 -5.55
CA THR A 149 -2.66 7.91 -5.44
C THR A 149 -1.31 7.29 -5.85
N LEU A 150 -0.70 6.56 -4.92
CA LEU A 150 0.42 5.67 -5.18
C LEU A 150 -0.11 4.26 -5.43
N SER A 151 0.25 3.64 -6.55
CA SER A 151 -0.14 2.28 -6.85
C SER A 151 1.07 1.41 -7.19
N GLY A 152 0.93 0.11 -7.02
CA GLY A 152 2.03 -0.78 -7.34
C GLY A 152 1.68 -2.26 -7.24
N SER A 153 2.69 -3.06 -7.53
CA SER A 153 2.66 -4.51 -7.38
C SER A 153 3.94 -5.01 -6.72
N SER A 154 3.78 -5.95 -5.81
CA SER A 154 4.85 -6.76 -5.23
C SER A 154 4.64 -8.22 -5.62
N ARG A 155 5.75 -8.92 -5.90
CA ARG A 155 5.76 -10.35 -6.22
C ARG A 155 6.72 -11.03 -5.28
N ASP A 156 6.25 -12.07 -4.62
CA ASP A 156 7.06 -12.84 -3.67
C ASP A 156 6.64 -14.31 -3.66
N ALA A 157 7.42 -15.16 -3.01
CA ALA A 157 7.12 -16.57 -2.80
C ALA A 157 6.66 -16.80 -1.35
N VAL A 158 5.37 -17.08 -1.17
CA VAL A 158 4.75 -17.21 0.17
C VAL A 158 4.31 -18.64 0.44
N GLN A 159 4.47 -19.08 1.68
CA GLN A 159 3.93 -20.37 2.15
C GLN A 159 2.57 -20.13 2.79
N VAL A 160 1.51 -20.64 2.17
CA VAL A 160 0.13 -20.43 2.63
C VAL A 160 -0.55 -21.75 2.99
N ILE A 161 -1.20 -21.76 4.15
CA ILE A 161 -2.16 -22.79 4.56
C ILE A 161 -3.54 -22.14 4.68
N GLY A 162 -4.52 -22.66 3.93
CA GLY A 162 -5.93 -22.35 4.10
C GLY A 162 -6.33 -21.01 3.47
N VAL A 163 -5.96 -19.89 4.07
CA VAL A 163 -6.19 -18.55 3.50
C VAL A 163 -5.00 -17.62 3.71
N ALA A 164 -4.85 -16.66 2.81
CA ALA A 164 -3.94 -15.53 2.94
C ALA A 164 -4.67 -14.23 2.66
N ALA A 165 -4.28 -13.15 3.32
CA ALA A 165 -4.75 -11.80 3.04
C ALA A 165 -3.53 -10.89 2.84
N PRO A 166 -3.53 -10.01 1.82
CA PRO A 166 -2.52 -8.99 1.71
C PRO A 166 -2.74 -7.98 2.84
N SER A 167 -1.65 -7.49 3.43
CA SER A 167 -1.71 -6.35 4.34
C SER A 167 -0.70 -5.30 3.93
N LEU A 168 -1.15 -4.05 3.94
CA LEU A 168 -0.30 -2.88 3.77
C LEU A 168 -0.13 -2.24 5.13
N ARG A 169 1.10 -1.88 5.46
CA ARG A 169 1.41 -1.11 6.65
C ARG A 169 2.15 0.14 6.22
N PHE A 170 1.57 1.29 6.51
CA PHE A 170 2.23 2.57 6.32
C PHE A 170 2.76 3.05 7.67
N VAL A 171 4.07 3.34 7.71
CA VAL A 171 4.76 3.88 8.89
C VAL A 171 5.19 5.30 8.56
N ALA A 172 4.46 6.27 9.08
CA ALA A 172 4.77 7.68 8.87
C ALA A 172 5.83 8.15 9.86
N GLY A 173 6.79 8.94 9.36
CA GLY A 173 7.57 9.81 10.22
C GLY A 173 6.63 10.79 10.94
N GLY A 174 6.97 11.17 12.17
CA GLY A 174 6.11 12.10 12.91
C GLY A 174 5.89 13.40 12.15
N TRP A 175 4.67 13.94 12.25
CA TRP A 175 4.25 15.18 11.63
C TRP A 175 4.29 16.32 12.63
N GLU A 176 4.87 17.47 12.28
CA GLU A 176 4.77 18.65 13.12
C GLU A 176 4.09 19.84 12.42
N THR A 177 3.13 20.41 13.14
CA THR A 177 2.40 21.63 12.81
C THR A 177 3.20 22.90 13.13
N THR A 178 4.32 22.79 13.86
CA THR A 178 4.97 23.92 14.57
C THR A 178 6.48 24.12 14.36
N GLY A 179 7.20 23.22 13.69
CA GLY A 179 8.61 23.44 13.32
C GLY A 179 9.68 22.98 14.33
N GLN A 180 9.34 22.04 15.21
CA GLN A 180 10.25 21.26 16.07
C GLN A 180 10.31 19.79 15.60
N ASP A 181 11.43 19.09 15.92
CA ASP A 181 11.39 17.73 16.51
C ASP A 181 10.07 16.96 16.59
N PRO A 182 9.53 16.32 15.53
CA PRO A 182 8.28 15.57 15.69
C PRO A 182 8.43 14.41 16.68
N ALA A 183 7.82 14.56 17.86
CA ALA A 183 7.71 13.52 18.87
C ALA A 183 6.51 12.61 18.55
N GLY A 184 6.73 11.60 17.71
CA GLY A 184 5.80 10.48 17.52
C GLY A 184 5.39 10.25 16.06
N GLY A 185 5.89 9.17 15.47
CA GLY A 185 5.35 8.61 14.23
C GLY A 185 4.01 7.92 14.46
N TRP A 186 3.31 7.62 13.37
CA TRP A 186 2.08 6.83 13.42
C TRP A 186 2.15 5.67 12.42
N GLU A 187 1.40 4.62 12.72
CA GLU A 187 1.28 3.43 11.89
C GLU A 187 -0.18 3.23 11.50
N GLN A 188 -0.43 2.97 10.23
CA GLN A 188 -1.75 2.55 9.76
C GLN A 188 -1.63 1.26 8.97
N ARG A 189 -2.46 0.29 9.34
CA ARG A 189 -2.53 -1.02 8.69
C ARG A 189 -3.84 -1.17 7.94
N PHE A 190 -3.73 -1.64 6.71
CA PHE A 190 -4.84 -1.97 5.82
C PHE A 190 -4.76 -3.46 5.49
N VAL A 191 -5.90 -4.15 5.54
CA VAL A 191 -5.98 -5.58 5.24
C VAL A 191 -6.97 -5.75 4.11
N GLY A 192 -6.52 -6.41 3.03
CA GLY A 192 -7.37 -6.71 1.88
C GLY A 192 -8.19 -7.99 2.08
N ASP A 193 -8.88 -8.36 1.02
CA ASP A 193 -9.69 -9.57 1.01
C ASP A 193 -8.85 -10.84 1.17
N THR A 194 -9.44 -11.83 1.82
CA THR A 194 -8.82 -13.15 1.99
C THR A 194 -8.92 -13.98 0.72
N THR A 195 -7.79 -14.47 0.23
CA THR A 195 -7.70 -15.43 -0.88
C THR A 195 -7.53 -16.84 -0.34
N PRO A 196 -8.41 -17.80 -0.71
CA PRO A 196 -8.26 -19.19 -0.30
C PRO A 196 -7.10 -19.87 -1.03
N ALA A 197 -6.30 -20.63 -0.28
CA ALA A 197 -5.21 -21.45 -0.79
C ALA A 197 -5.29 -22.83 -0.14
N ILE A 198 -6.07 -23.72 -0.75
CA ILE A 198 -6.28 -25.07 -0.24
C ILE A 198 -5.23 -26.01 -0.87
N PRO A 199 -4.37 -26.66 -0.07
CA PRO A 199 -3.44 -27.64 -0.61
C PRO A 199 -4.20 -28.82 -1.22
N LEU A 200 -3.88 -29.16 -2.48
CA LEU A 200 -4.59 -30.22 -3.23
C LEU A 200 -4.55 -31.57 -2.50
N LEU A 201 -3.43 -31.88 -1.84
CA LEU A 201 -3.30 -33.11 -1.05
C LEU A 201 -4.24 -33.14 0.16
N ALA A 202 -4.58 -32.00 0.77
CA ALA A 202 -5.56 -31.99 1.85
C ALA A 202 -6.96 -32.34 1.33
N LEU A 203 -7.33 -31.87 0.13
CA LEU A 203 -8.59 -32.27 -0.54
C LEU A 203 -8.60 -33.77 -0.89
N VAL A 204 -7.49 -34.29 -1.42
CA VAL A 204 -7.37 -35.73 -1.73
C VAL A 204 -7.44 -36.57 -0.45
N THR A 205 -6.75 -36.16 0.61
CA THR A 205 -6.75 -36.87 1.90
C THR A 205 -8.14 -36.84 2.51
N LEU A 206 -8.82 -35.69 2.50
CA LEU A 206 -10.21 -35.57 2.93
C LEU A 206 -11.13 -36.51 2.15
N ALA A 207 -10.99 -36.55 0.83
CA ALA A 207 -11.77 -37.44 -0.03
C ALA A 207 -11.50 -38.92 0.31
N ILE A 208 -10.24 -39.32 0.49
CA ILE A 208 -9.85 -40.69 0.87
C ILE A 208 -10.43 -41.06 2.24
N VAL A 209 -10.34 -40.17 3.24
CA VAL A 209 -10.86 -40.42 4.58
C VAL A 209 -12.39 -40.54 4.57
N VAL A 210 -13.08 -39.65 3.85
CA VAL A 210 -14.54 -39.69 3.71
C VAL A 210 -15.00 -40.96 3.00
N LEU A 211 -14.34 -41.34 1.90
CA LEU A 211 -14.64 -42.58 1.17
C LEU A 211 -14.32 -43.82 2.01
N GLY A 212 -13.21 -43.82 2.74
CA GLY A 212 -12.81 -44.90 3.64
C GLY A 212 -13.78 -45.07 4.82
N ALA A 213 -14.15 -43.98 5.48
CA ALA A 213 -15.14 -44.00 6.56
C ALA A 213 -16.53 -44.44 6.06
N GLY A 214 -16.95 -44.00 4.88
CA GLY A 214 -18.17 -44.46 4.22
C GLY A 214 -18.14 -45.96 3.89
N ALA A 215 -17.01 -46.48 3.41
CA ALA A 215 -16.83 -47.91 3.14
C ALA A 215 -16.87 -48.74 4.45
N VAL A 216 -16.22 -48.27 5.51
CA VAL A 216 -16.26 -48.92 6.83
C VAL A 216 -17.67 -48.91 7.41
N TRP A 217 -18.37 -47.78 7.37
CA TRP A 217 -19.75 -47.66 7.83
C TRP A 217 -20.71 -48.60 7.09
N THR A 218 -20.62 -48.65 5.76
CA THR A 218 -21.46 -49.54 4.94
C THR A 218 -21.15 -51.01 5.21
N PHE A 219 -19.89 -51.37 5.45
CA PHE A 219 -19.50 -52.72 5.85
C PHE A 219 -20.06 -53.10 7.23
N ILE A 220 -19.94 -52.22 8.23
CA ILE A 220 -20.51 -52.42 9.57
C ILE A 220 -22.03 -52.60 9.48
N LYS A 221 -22.72 -51.75 8.71
CA LYS A 221 -24.17 -51.81 8.53
C LYS A 221 -24.62 -53.09 7.82
N ARG A 222 -23.90 -53.55 6.79
CA ARG A 222 -24.18 -54.84 6.12
C ARG A 222 -24.00 -56.02 7.07
N ARG A 223 -22.94 -56.03 7.86
CA ARG A 223 -22.67 -57.09 8.85
C ARG A 223 -23.75 -57.14 9.94
N ALA A 224 -24.19 -55.98 10.43
CA ALA A 224 -25.30 -55.90 11.38
C ALA A 224 -26.60 -56.48 10.80
N ASN A 225 -26.91 -56.22 9.53
CA ASN A 225 -28.10 -56.75 8.87
C ASN A 225 -28.02 -58.28 8.62
N HIS A 226 -26.83 -58.82 8.34
CA HIS A 226 -26.65 -60.27 8.16
C HIS A 226 -26.77 -61.06 9.47
N HIS A 227 -26.42 -60.46 10.62
CA HIS A 227 -26.62 -61.09 11.93
C HIS A 227 -28.05 -60.92 12.47
N ALA A 228 -28.88 -60.08 11.85
CA ALA A 228 -30.26 -59.84 12.24
C ALA A 228 -31.29 -60.71 11.49
N GLN A 229 -30.85 -61.63 10.60
CA GLN A 229 -31.77 -62.62 10.02
C GLN A 229 -32.13 -63.66 11.09
N PRO A 230 -33.39 -63.73 11.56
CA PRO A 230 -33.81 -64.81 12.43
C PRO A 230 -33.81 -66.10 11.61
N THR A 231 -33.25 -67.16 12.17
CA THR A 231 -33.50 -68.53 11.73
C THR A 231 -34.99 -68.83 11.90
N SER A 232 -35.82 -68.50 10.90
CA SER A 232 -37.16 -69.06 10.78
C SER A 232 -37.01 -70.46 10.20
N GLY A 233 -36.76 -71.42 11.08
CA GLY A 233 -36.64 -72.83 10.75
C GLY A 233 -36.94 -73.68 11.98
N ALA A 234 -38.23 -73.84 12.26
CA ALA A 234 -38.84 -75.01 12.91
C ALA A 234 -40.37 -74.89 12.74
#